data_AF-A0A329E6D9-F1
#
_entry.id   AF-A0A329E6D9-F1
#
_cell.length_a   1.000
_cell.length_b   1.000
_cell.length_c   1.000
_cell.angle_alpha   90.00
_cell.angle_beta   90.00
_cell.angle_gamma   90.00
#
_symmetry.space_group_name_H-M   'P 1'
#
loop_
_entity.id
_entity.type
_entity.pdbx_description
1 polymer ?
#
loop_
_entity_poly.entity_id
_entity_poly.type
_entity_poly.pdbx_seq_one_letter_code
_entity_poly.pdbx_strand_id
1 'polypeptide(L)'
;MAQRLCKLSRHDITASLSDIHRIVAAPKYLCRSCARSSSDKKRLCKPQAFSVNAPVAKESATFDKSSKAALKVAKKTLKAQKKYQKKLEKVLKKQRKLAKKQQALQLKFAKLNQATSSEYSLTSQYH
;
A
#
# COMPACT_ATOMS: atom_id res chain seq x y z
N MET A 1 47.51 11.83 11.68
CA MET A 1 46.62 10.74 11.22
C MET A 1 45.20 11.05 11.70
N ALA A 2 44.22 11.18 10.80
CA ALA A 2 42.85 11.49 11.23
C ALA A 2 42.24 10.32 12.01
N GLN A 3 41.79 10.53 13.24
CA GLN A 3 41.14 9.48 14.02
C GLN A 3 39.83 9.03 13.35
N ARG A 4 39.62 7.72 13.33
CA ARG A 4 38.38 7.10 12.82
C ARG A 4 37.27 7.30 13.85
N LEU A 5 36.04 7.55 13.38
CA LEU A 5 34.87 7.64 14.26
C LEU A 5 34.74 6.41 15.16
N CYS A 6 34.98 5.20 14.63
CA CYS A 6 34.87 3.96 15.41
C CYS A 6 35.86 3.83 16.58
N LYS A 7 36.87 4.71 16.68
CA LYS A 7 37.91 4.68 17.72
C LYS A 7 37.85 5.87 18.68
N LEU A 8 36.90 6.79 18.52
CA LEU A 8 36.79 7.96 19.41
C LEU A 8 36.41 7.53 20.83
N SER A 9 37.15 8.03 21.81
CA SER A 9 36.84 7.87 23.23
C SER A 9 35.68 8.78 23.64
N ARG A 10 35.11 8.57 24.84
CA ARG A 10 34.01 9.42 25.34
C ARG A 10 34.39 10.89 25.42
N HIS A 11 35.63 11.19 25.83
CA HIS A 11 36.14 12.56 25.91
C HIS A 11 36.23 13.21 24.52
N ASP A 12 36.72 12.48 23.52
CA ASP A 12 36.83 12.98 22.15
C ASP A 12 35.45 13.23 21.52
N ILE A 13 34.46 12.39 21.83
CA ILE A 13 33.09 12.57 21.36
C ILE A 13 32.54 13.91 21.85
N THR A 14 32.70 14.21 23.14
CA THR A 14 32.24 15.48 23.73
C THR A 14 32.98 16.69 23.15
N ALA A 15 34.30 16.56 22.93
CA ALA A 15 35.12 17.63 22.39
C ALA A 15 34.80 17.97 20.92
N SER A 16 34.38 16.97 20.11
CA SER A 16 34.16 17.14 18.67
C SER A 16 32.71 16.90 18.22
N LEU A 17 31.71 17.25 19.04
CA LEU A 17 30.29 17.01 18.73
C LEU A 17 29.83 17.68 17.42
N SER A 18 30.27 18.91 17.17
CA SER A 18 29.89 19.67 15.96
C SER A 18 30.36 18.97 14.68
N ASP A 19 31.56 18.42 14.68
CA ASP A 19 32.12 17.70 13.52
C ASP A 19 31.44 16.35 13.32
N ILE A 20 31.14 15.64 14.41
CA ILE A 20 30.39 14.39 14.36
C ILE A 20 29.01 14.64 13.75
N HIS A 21 28.31 15.71 14.16
CA HIS A 21 27.01 16.06 13.60
C HIS A 21 27.07 16.27 12.08
N ARG A 22 28.08 16.99 11.58
CA ARG A 22 28.29 17.19 10.14
C ARG A 22 28.51 15.89 9.38
N ILE A 23 29.30 14.97 9.95
CA ILE A 23 29.63 13.68 9.30
C ILE A 23 28.42 12.73 9.28
N VAL A 24 27.54 12.81 10.27
CA VAL A 24 26.38 11.93 10.44
C VAL A 24 25.11 12.49 9.78
N ALA A 25 25.05 13.79 9.46
CA ALA A 25 23.87 14.44 8.87
C ALA A 25 23.37 13.79 7.56
N ALA A 26 24.29 13.29 6.72
CA ALA A 26 23.96 12.61 5.46
C ALA A 26 24.83 11.35 5.27
N PRO A 27 24.52 10.25 5.99
CA PRO A 27 25.40 9.10 6.03
C PRO A 27 25.19 8.19 4.82
N LYS A 28 26.30 7.76 4.19
CA LYS A 28 26.29 6.82 3.04
C LYS A 28 26.76 5.43 3.44
N TYR A 29 27.40 5.31 4.60
CA TYR A 29 27.99 4.08 5.10
C TYR A 29 27.64 3.85 6.57
N LEU A 30 27.46 2.58 6.93
CA LEU A 30 27.29 2.08 8.29
C LEU A 30 28.42 1.11 8.65
N CYS A 31 28.93 1.16 9.88
CA CYS A 31 29.94 0.22 10.33
C CYS A 31 29.30 -1.08 10.84
N ARG A 32 29.69 -2.23 10.27
CA ARG A 32 29.13 -3.55 10.66
C ARG A 32 29.42 -3.98 12.10
N SER A 33 30.49 -3.47 12.71
CA SER A 33 30.95 -3.89 14.04
C SER A 33 30.43 -3.05 15.21
N CYS A 34 30.19 -1.76 14.99
CA CYS A 34 29.89 -0.82 16.09
C CYS A 34 28.74 0.13 15.74
N ALA A 35 28.04 -0.12 14.64
CA ALA A 35 26.84 0.62 14.19
C ALA A 35 27.01 2.14 14.00
N ARG A 36 28.23 2.69 14.05
CA ARG A 36 28.48 4.11 13.71
C ARG A 36 28.27 4.36 12.21
N SER A 37 27.68 5.50 11.88
CA SER A 37 27.39 5.95 10.52
C SER A 37 28.29 7.10 10.10
N SER A 38 28.55 7.24 8.80
CA SER A 38 29.33 8.34 8.23
C SER A 38 29.01 8.54 6.76
N SER A 39 29.14 9.77 6.28
CA SER A 39 29.21 10.08 4.85
C SER A 39 30.42 9.44 4.16
N ASP A 40 31.52 9.19 4.90
CA ASP A 40 32.80 8.74 4.36
C ASP A 40 33.20 7.32 4.82
N LYS A 41 33.57 6.46 3.86
CA LYS A 41 34.10 5.11 4.12
C LYS A 41 35.31 5.10 5.07
N LYS A 42 36.20 6.09 4.94
CA LYS A 42 37.50 6.14 5.65
C LYS A 42 37.36 6.39 7.16
N ARG A 43 36.23 6.93 7.60
CA ARG A 43 35.95 7.22 9.02
C ARG A 43 35.50 5.97 9.80
N LEU A 44 35.19 4.88 9.12
CA LEU A 44 34.66 3.65 9.73
C LEU A 44 35.70 2.51 9.71
N CYS A 45 35.63 1.58 10.66
CA CYS A 45 36.54 0.44 10.71
C CYS A 45 36.10 -0.73 9.80
N LYS A 46 34.79 -0.98 9.68
CA LYS A 46 34.19 -1.98 8.78
C LYS A 46 33.01 -1.37 8.01
N PRO A 47 33.27 -0.44 7.06
CA PRO A 47 32.23 0.29 6.34
C PRO A 47 31.43 -0.63 5.41
N GLN A 48 30.11 -0.49 5.45
CA GLN A 48 29.15 -1.07 4.51
C GLN A 48 28.29 0.06 3.95
N ALA A 49 28.17 0.15 2.63
CA ALA A 49 27.33 1.16 1.98
C ALA A 49 25.85 0.87 2.20
N PHE A 50 25.04 1.90 2.42
CA PHE A 50 23.59 1.76 2.31
C PHE A 50 23.24 1.50 0.84
N SER A 51 22.49 0.44 0.55
CA SER A 51 21.99 0.16 -0.78
C SER A 51 20.81 1.09 -1.08
N VAL A 52 21.08 2.36 -1.41
CA VAL A 52 20.04 3.36 -1.71
C VAL A 52 19.32 3.10 -3.05
N ASN A 53 19.74 2.09 -3.82
CA ASN A 53 19.07 1.65 -5.06
C ASN A 53 18.50 0.23 -4.96
N ALA A 54 18.03 -0.18 -3.79
CA ALA A 54 17.16 -1.35 -3.68
C ALA A 54 15.72 -0.86 -3.48
N PRO A 55 14.79 -1.06 -4.44
CA PRO A 55 13.40 -1.14 -4.06
C PRO A 55 13.32 -2.20 -2.96
N VAL A 56 12.60 -1.90 -1.88
CA VAL A 56 12.27 -2.84 -0.81
C VAL A 56 12.00 -4.22 -1.43
N ALA A 57 12.73 -5.23 -0.98
CA ALA A 57 12.82 -6.63 -1.45
C ALA A 57 14.08 -6.97 -2.28
N LYS A 58 15.15 -7.30 -1.55
CA LYS A 58 16.04 -8.43 -1.87
C LYS A 58 16.55 -9.00 -0.55
N GLU A 59 15.73 -9.86 0.03
CA GLU A 59 16.17 -10.78 1.08
C GLU A 59 17.35 -11.60 0.55
N SER A 60 18.34 -11.73 1.43
CA SER A 60 19.57 -12.49 1.25
C SER A 60 19.32 -13.93 0.81
N ALA A 61 20.17 -14.37 -0.10
CA ALA A 61 20.25 -15.72 -0.62
C ALA A 61 20.53 -16.76 0.48
N THR A 62 19.47 -17.46 0.89
CA THR A 62 19.46 -18.90 1.22
C THR A 62 18.06 -19.42 0.86
N PHE A 63 17.81 -19.72 -0.41
CA PHE A 63 16.50 -20.16 -0.89
C PHE A 63 16.59 -21.46 -1.69
N ASP A 64 17.07 -22.51 -1.04
CA ASP A 64 16.93 -23.86 -1.54
C ASP A 64 15.70 -24.52 -0.88
N LYS A 65 14.75 -24.96 -1.73
CA LYS A 65 13.54 -25.76 -1.44
C LYS A 65 12.28 -25.05 -0.87
N SER A 66 12.36 -23.94 -0.13
CA SER A 66 11.15 -23.29 0.45
C SER A 66 10.30 -22.47 -0.56
N SER A 67 10.91 -21.92 -1.62
CA SER A 67 10.28 -20.97 -2.56
C SER A 67 9.21 -21.57 -3.49
N LYS A 68 9.31 -22.85 -3.86
CA LYS A 68 8.35 -23.50 -4.76
C LYS A 68 6.99 -23.73 -4.10
N ALA A 69 6.97 -23.95 -2.78
CA ALA A 69 5.74 -24.11 -2.00
C ALA A 69 4.99 -22.77 -1.91
N ALA A 70 5.70 -21.69 -1.56
CA ALA A 70 5.16 -20.34 -1.49
C ALA A 70 4.55 -19.87 -2.83
N LEU A 71 5.24 -20.10 -3.95
CA LEU A 71 4.71 -19.75 -5.28
C LEU A 71 3.42 -20.51 -5.65
N LYS A 72 3.30 -21.79 -5.26
CA LYS A 72 2.10 -22.58 -5.53
C LYS A 72 0.91 -22.07 -4.71
N VAL A 73 1.12 -21.71 -3.44
CA VAL A 73 0.09 -21.11 -2.58
C VAL A 73 -0.35 -19.76 -3.15
N ALA A 74 0.58 -18.88 -3.51
CA ALA A 74 0.29 -17.59 -4.12
C ALA A 74 -0.50 -17.68 -5.44
N LYS A 75 -0.17 -18.67 -6.30
CA LYS A 75 -0.94 -18.91 -7.54
C LYS A 75 -2.35 -19.42 -7.26
N LYS A 76 -2.56 -20.23 -6.22
CA LYS A 76 -3.88 -20.73 -5.82
C LYS A 76 -4.75 -19.61 -5.25
N THR A 77 -4.20 -18.77 -4.37
CA THR A 77 -4.92 -17.62 -3.78
C THR A 77 -5.31 -16.61 -4.86
N LEU A 78 -4.42 -16.31 -5.80
CA LEU A 78 -4.72 -15.42 -6.94
C LEU A 78 -5.86 -15.96 -7.82
N LYS A 79 -5.89 -17.27 -8.10
CA LYS A 79 -6.98 -17.90 -8.87
C LYS A 79 -8.31 -17.85 -8.11
N ALA A 80 -8.30 -18.06 -6.79
CA ALA A 80 -9.50 -17.95 -5.96
C ALA A 80 -10.04 -16.51 -5.93
N GLN A 81 -9.14 -15.53 -5.76
CA GLN A 81 -9.48 -14.10 -5.78
C GLN A 81 -10.13 -13.69 -7.11
N LYS A 82 -9.54 -14.11 -8.26
CA LYS A 82 -10.10 -13.84 -9.59
C LYS A 82 -11.50 -14.45 -9.79
N LYS A 83 -11.75 -15.65 -9.26
CA LYS A 83 -13.09 -16.29 -9.32
C LYS A 83 -14.11 -15.51 -8.49
N TYR A 84 -13.72 -15.05 -7.30
CA TYR A 84 -14.57 -14.24 -6.43
C TYR A 84 -14.92 -12.89 -7.10
N GLN A 85 -13.94 -12.22 -7.71
CA GLN A 85 -14.17 -10.99 -8.47
C GLN A 85 -15.18 -11.17 -9.62
N LYS A 86 -15.07 -12.26 -10.39
CA LYS A 86 -16.08 -12.58 -11.43
C LYS A 86 -17.48 -12.84 -10.87
N LYS A 87 -17.58 -13.43 -9.68
CA LYS A 87 -18.89 -13.59 -9.00
C LYS A 87 -19.46 -12.24 -8.58
N LEU A 88 -18.65 -11.35 -8.00
CA LEU A 88 -19.06 -9.99 -7.64
C LEU A 88 -19.56 -9.21 -8.87
N GLU A 89 -18.86 -9.29 -9.99
CA GLU A 89 -19.27 -8.63 -11.24
C GLU A 89 -20.65 -9.13 -11.72
N LYS A 90 -20.90 -10.45 -11.67
CA LYS A 90 -22.21 -11.01 -12.01
C LYS A 90 -23.32 -10.52 -11.07
N VAL A 91 -23.04 -10.39 -9.78
CA VAL A 91 -23.98 -9.84 -8.80
C VAL A 91 -24.28 -8.37 -9.11
N LEU A 92 -23.27 -7.55 -9.38
CA LEU A 92 -23.46 -6.14 -9.76
C LEU A 92 -24.30 -6.01 -11.04
N LYS A 93 -24.08 -6.85 -12.05
CA LYS A 93 -24.90 -6.87 -13.27
C LYS A 93 -26.36 -7.22 -12.98
N LYS A 94 -26.63 -8.15 -12.06
CA LYS A 94 -27.99 -8.47 -11.60
C LYS A 94 -28.63 -7.29 -10.87
N GLN A 95 -27.92 -6.65 -9.94
CA GLN A 95 -28.42 -5.48 -9.21
C GLN A 95 -28.76 -4.32 -10.16
N ARG A 96 -27.92 -4.04 -11.16
CA ARG A 96 -28.23 -3.02 -12.19
C ARG A 96 -29.48 -3.36 -12.99
N LYS A 97 -29.67 -4.61 -13.39
CA LYS A 97 -30.88 -5.04 -14.12
C LYS A 97 -32.13 -4.91 -13.26
N LEU A 98 -32.03 -5.31 -11.98
CA LEU A 98 -33.13 -5.20 -11.03
C LEU A 98 -33.51 -3.74 -10.80
N ALA A 99 -32.53 -2.86 -10.59
CA ALA A 99 -32.75 -1.42 -10.42
C ALA A 99 -33.46 -0.80 -11.64
N LYS A 100 -33.06 -1.17 -12.86
CA LYS A 100 -33.75 -0.71 -14.09
C LYS A 100 -35.20 -1.17 -14.16
N LYS A 101 -35.50 -2.41 -13.75
CA LYS A 101 -36.88 -2.92 -13.67
C LYS A 101 -37.69 -2.16 -12.63
N GLN A 102 -37.10 -1.88 -11.46
CA GLN A 102 -37.73 -1.12 -10.40
C GLN A 102 -38.07 0.30 -10.87
N GLN A 103 -37.15 0.98 -11.56
CA GLN A 103 -37.42 2.29 -12.17
C GLN A 103 -38.55 2.24 -13.19
N ALA A 104 -38.57 1.24 -14.07
CA ALA A 104 -39.65 1.10 -15.06
C ALA A 104 -41.02 0.84 -14.39
N LEU A 105 -41.05 0.06 -13.31
CA LEU A 105 -42.28 -0.15 -12.53
C LEU A 105 -42.72 1.12 -11.82
N GLN A 106 -41.79 1.89 -11.23
CA GLN A 106 -42.09 3.18 -10.61
C GLN A 106 -42.69 4.16 -11.62
N LEU A 107 -42.16 4.24 -12.85
CA LEU A 107 -42.71 5.08 -13.91
C LEU A 107 -44.13 4.64 -14.32
N LYS A 108 -44.37 3.33 -14.46
CA LYS A 108 -45.71 2.80 -14.75
C LYS A 108 -46.70 3.11 -13.62
N PHE A 109 -46.27 2.92 -12.38
CA PHE A 109 -47.08 3.22 -11.21
C PHE A 109 -47.40 4.72 -11.12
N ALA A 110 -46.42 5.59 -11.35
CA ALA A 110 -46.64 7.04 -11.40
C ALA A 110 -47.64 7.45 -12.49
N LYS A 111 -47.56 6.85 -13.69
CA LYS A 111 -48.50 7.11 -14.79
C LYS A 111 -49.92 6.65 -14.45
N LEU A 112 -50.08 5.46 -13.88
CA LEU A 112 -51.38 4.97 -13.42
C LEU A 112 -51.94 5.87 -12.33
N ASN A 113 -51.13 6.23 -11.34
CA ASN A 113 -51.53 7.11 -10.25
C ASN A 113 -51.98 8.50 -10.77
N GLN A 114 -51.26 9.06 -11.73
CA GLN A 114 -51.64 10.32 -12.39
C GLN A 114 -52.98 10.20 -13.13
N ALA A 115 -53.21 9.10 -13.85
CA ALA A 115 -54.49 8.85 -14.54
C ALA A 115 -55.65 8.71 -13.54
N THR A 116 -55.47 7.94 -12.47
CA THR A 116 -56.49 7.80 -11.42
C THR A 116 -56.76 9.12 -10.70
N SER A 117 -55.73 9.94 -10.43
CA SER A 117 -55.92 11.27 -9.84
C SER A 117 -56.68 12.22 -10.77
N SER A 118 -56.42 12.16 -12.09
CA SER A 118 -57.16 12.94 -13.07
C SER A 118 -58.63 12.53 -13.15
N GLU A 119 -58.92 11.24 -13.10
CA GLU A 119 -60.28 10.70 -13.12
C GLU A 119 -61.06 11.10 -11.85
N TYR A 120 -60.42 11.04 -10.69
CA TYR A 120 -60.98 11.52 -9.41
C TYR A 120 -61.27 13.03 -9.43
N SER A 121 -60.38 13.83 -10.03
CA SER A 121 -60.58 15.28 -10.14
C SER A 121 -61.76 15.64 -11.04
N LEU A 122 -61.95 14.91 -12.14
CA LEU A 122 -63.10 15.10 -13.04
C LEU A 122 -64.41 14.70 -12.36
N THR A 123 -64.45 13.54 -11.71
CA THR A 123 -65.67 13.10 -10.99
C THR A 123 -66.03 14.00 -9.81
N SER A 124 -65.05 14.54 -9.08
CA SER A 124 -65.29 15.53 -8.01
C SER A 124 -65.79 16.89 -8.51
N GLN A 125 -65.64 17.22 -9.79
CA GLN A 125 -66.10 18.50 -10.34
C GLN A 125 -67.60 18.48 -10.71
N TYR A 126 -68.19 17.28 -10.84
CA TYR A 126 -69.61 17.09 -11.21
C TYR A 126 -70.51 16.70 -10.03
N HIS A 127 -70.00 16.74 -8.81
CA HIS A 127 -70.71 16.41 -7.57
C HIS A 127 -70.66 17.57 -6.59
#